data_AF-A0A455UB50-F1
#
_entry.id   AF-A0A455UB50-F1
#
_cell.length_a   1.000
_cell.length_b   1.000
_cell.length_c   1.000
_cell.angle_alpha   90.00
_cell.angle_beta   90.00
_cell.angle_gamma   90.00
#
_symmetry.space_group_name_H-M   'P 1'
#
loop_
_entity.id
_entity.type
_entity.pdbx_description
1 polymer ?
#
loop_
_entity_poly.entity_id
_entity_poly.type
_entity_poly.pdbx_seq_one_letter_code
_entity_poly.pdbx_strand_id
1 'polypeptide(L)'
;MPLKKRGADYGIRTADVVKLIPNIQGLPSSVSIPVAVFETHDAQDMVPEVDEEFIWMPELLRDCIAALDHNIPAMFWGHAGTGKSTAWEQYAAYTNRPFIRIQHTANTEEAHIIGQMLANESGTYFEPGPLAMAMRFGWVYLADEYDFAFPQVLGVYQPVLEGKPLIIKEAPHDWRRVDPHPQFRFVATGNTNGAGDETGLYQGTNLQNAANYSRFGIVTKTSYMDKGRRGSNAGA
;
A
#
# COMPACT_ATOMS: atom_id res chain seq x y z
N MET A 1 -14.66 15.87 -18.77
CA MET A 1 -13.83 16.98 -18.23
C MET A 1 -12.38 16.54 -18.37
N PRO A 2 -11.47 17.30 -18.99
CA PRO A 2 -10.07 16.87 -19.03
C PRO A 2 -9.60 16.79 -17.58
N LEU A 3 -9.17 15.60 -17.14
CA LEU A 3 -8.50 15.42 -15.86
C LEU A 3 -7.35 16.44 -15.88
N LYS A 4 -7.48 17.52 -15.10
CA LYS A 4 -6.34 18.39 -14.79
C LYS A 4 -5.18 17.44 -14.49
N LYS A 5 -4.02 17.67 -15.10
CA LYS A 5 -2.79 16.98 -14.70
C LYS A 5 -2.61 17.27 -13.21
N ARG A 6 -3.15 16.41 -12.32
CA ARG A 6 -2.85 16.39 -10.89
C ARG A 6 -1.44 15.83 -10.75
N GLY A 7 -0.45 16.48 -11.38
CA GLY A 7 0.95 16.22 -11.06
C GLY A 7 1.16 16.89 -9.71
N ALA A 8 0.86 16.17 -8.64
CA ALA A 8 0.88 16.71 -7.30
C ALA A 8 2.32 17.11 -6.96
N ASP A 9 2.59 18.41 -7.02
CA ASP A 9 3.66 18.97 -6.21
C ASP A 9 3.21 18.80 -4.75
N TYR A 10 3.77 17.79 -4.11
CA TYR A 10 3.33 17.39 -2.78
C TYR A 10 3.78 18.35 -1.69
N GLY A 11 4.80 19.20 -1.95
CA GLY A 11 5.51 19.96 -0.93
C GLY A 11 6.07 19.02 0.14
N ILE A 12 7.39 18.86 0.25
CA ILE A 12 7.94 17.86 1.18
C ILE A 12 8.77 18.55 2.23
N ARG A 13 8.34 18.41 3.48
CA ARG A 13 9.13 18.79 4.65
C ARG A 13 9.66 17.56 5.36
N THR A 14 10.72 17.74 6.14
CA THR A 14 11.24 16.71 7.03
C THR A 14 10.63 16.86 8.42
N ALA A 15 10.25 15.75 9.04
CA ALA A 15 9.82 15.66 10.44
C ALA A 15 10.60 14.57 11.17
N ASP A 16 10.67 14.65 12.50
CA ASP A 16 11.15 13.55 13.32
C ASP A 16 9.98 12.61 13.63
N VAL A 17 10.08 11.34 13.25
CA VAL A 17 8.98 10.36 13.38
C VAL A 17 8.53 10.20 14.84
N VAL A 18 9.44 10.31 15.80
CA VAL A 18 9.14 10.14 17.23
C VAL A 18 8.33 11.32 17.78
N LYS A 19 8.39 12.47 17.11
CA LYS A 19 7.57 13.65 17.44
C LYS A 19 6.26 13.68 16.65
N LEU A 20 6.25 13.05 15.48
CA LEU A 20 5.11 13.00 14.56
C LEU A 20 4.09 11.94 14.98
N ILE A 21 4.57 10.77 15.38
CA ILE A 21 3.77 9.58 15.63
C ILE A 21 3.78 9.26 17.14
N PRO A 22 2.61 9.27 17.82
CA PRO A 22 2.51 8.88 19.22
C PRO A 22 2.57 7.34 19.40
N ASN A 23 2.60 6.88 20.65
CA ASN A 23 2.35 5.48 21.02
C ASN A 23 3.29 4.43 20.38
N ILE A 24 4.56 4.80 20.15
CA ILE A 24 5.61 3.88 19.71
C ILE A 24 6.16 3.08 20.89
N GLN A 25 5.98 1.77 20.88
CA GLN A 25 6.38 0.93 22.00
C GLN A 25 7.87 0.70 22.07
N GLY A 26 8.46 0.91 23.25
CA GLY A 26 9.84 0.50 23.51
C GLY A 26 10.91 1.24 22.70
N LEU A 27 10.54 2.28 21.95
CA LEU A 27 11.48 3.16 21.26
C LEU A 27 11.97 4.23 22.26
N PRO A 28 13.29 4.36 22.50
CA PRO A 28 13.80 5.39 23.39
C PRO A 28 13.51 6.80 22.86
N SER A 29 13.20 7.74 23.76
CA SER A 29 12.95 9.15 23.41
C SER A 29 14.17 9.90 22.85
N SER A 30 15.37 9.32 22.97
CA SER A 30 16.61 9.85 22.41
C SER A 30 16.80 9.52 20.92
N VAL A 31 16.00 8.61 20.37
CA VAL A 31 16.04 8.25 18.95
C VAL A 31 15.39 9.38 18.15
N SER A 32 16.05 9.81 17.07
CA SER A 32 15.52 10.77 16.11
C SER A 32 15.65 10.18 14.72
N ILE A 33 14.53 10.07 14.00
CA ILE A 33 14.49 9.48 12.66
C ILE A 33 13.79 10.47 11.73
N PRO A 34 14.51 11.08 10.77
CA PRO A 34 13.90 12.01 9.82
C PRO A 34 13.05 11.25 8.81
N VAL A 35 11.82 11.72 8.60
CA VAL A 35 10.87 11.20 7.61
C VAL A 35 10.31 12.33 6.77
N ALA A 36 9.93 12.03 5.52
CA ALA A 36 9.27 12.96 4.63
C ALA A 36 7.77 13.03 4.95
N VAL A 37 7.29 14.24 5.17
CA VAL A 37 5.87 14.55 5.37
C VAL A 37 5.42 15.45 4.25
N PHE A 38 4.33 15.08 3.57
CA PHE A 38 3.76 15.90 2.51
C PHE A 38 3.04 17.09 3.12
N GLU A 39 3.10 18.22 2.43
CA GLU A 39 2.36 19.43 2.75
C GLU A 39 0.99 19.36 2.06
N THR A 40 0.30 20.49 1.91
CA THR A 40 -1.04 20.51 1.30
C THR A 40 -0.98 20.20 -0.20
N HIS A 41 -1.79 19.25 -0.65
CA HIS A 41 -1.88 18.83 -2.06
C HIS A 41 -3.34 18.56 -2.50
N ASP A 42 -3.57 18.47 -3.81
CA ASP A 42 -4.89 18.30 -4.45
C ASP A 42 -5.55 16.90 -4.25
N ALA A 43 -5.03 16.10 -3.32
CA ALA A 43 -5.49 14.73 -3.04
C ALA A 43 -5.69 14.50 -1.53
N GLN A 44 -5.97 15.58 -0.79
CA GLN A 44 -6.15 15.55 0.67
C GLN A 44 -7.32 14.64 1.08
N ASP A 45 -8.32 14.50 0.22
CA ASP A 45 -9.47 13.60 0.35
C ASP A 45 -9.10 12.11 0.29
N MET A 46 -7.89 11.79 -0.16
CA MET A 46 -7.36 10.42 -0.22
C MET A 46 -6.36 10.11 0.90
N VAL A 47 -6.08 11.05 1.80
CA VAL A 47 -5.23 10.80 2.96
C VAL A 47 -6.08 10.12 4.04
N PRO A 48 -5.67 8.96 4.60
CA PRO A 48 -6.44 8.30 5.65
C PRO A 48 -6.54 9.16 6.92
N GLU A 49 -7.56 8.90 7.72
CA GLU A 49 -7.70 9.53 9.04
C GLU A 49 -6.66 8.97 10.02
N VAL A 50 -6.12 9.87 10.84
CA VAL A 50 -5.21 9.50 11.93
C VAL A 50 -5.99 8.82 13.04
N ASP A 51 -5.52 7.66 13.46
CA ASP A 51 -5.89 6.98 14.69
C ASP A 51 -4.77 7.22 15.73
N GLU A 52 -5.05 8.08 16.71
CA GLU A 52 -4.11 8.38 17.79
C GLU A 52 -3.96 7.20 18.77
N GLU A 53 -4.90 6.25 18.79
CA GLU A 53 -4.87 5.07 19.66
C GLU A 53 -4.06 3.92 19.06
N PHE A 54 -3.68 4.01 17.78
CA PHE A 54 -2.87 2.98 17.13
C PHE A 54 -1.51 2.81 17.81
N ILE A 55 -1.23 1.59 18.25
CA ILE A 55 0.00 1.24 18.95
C ILE A 55 1.05 0.77 17.94
N TRP A 56 2.16 1.49 17.86
CA TRP A 56 3.24 1.19 16.92
C TRP A 56 4.26 0.21 17.51
N MET A 57 4.43 -0.93 16.84
CA MET A 57 5.59 -1.79 17.04
C MET A 57 6.79 -1.19 16.28
N PRO A 58 7.98 -1.02 16.91
CA PRO A 58 9.15 -0.44 16.26
C PRO A 58 9.53 -1.09 14.93
N GLU A 59 9.37 -2.40 14.82
CA GLU A 59 9.63 -3.15 13.60
C GLU A 59 8.70 -2.76 12.46
N LEU A 60 7.40 -2.61 12.72
CA LEU A 60 6.43 -2.19 11.70
C LEU A 60 6.66 -0.74 11.29
N LEU A 61 6.95 0.13 12.26
CA LEU A 61 7.25 1.53 11.97
C LEU A 61 8.52 1.66 11.11
N ARG A 62 9.60 0.96 11.49
CA ARG A 62 10.85 0.94 10.70
C ARG A 62 10.61 0.49 9.27
N ASP A 63 9.83 -0.58 9.10
CA ASP A 63 9.56 -1.13 7.78
C ASP A 63 8.61 -0.23 6.96
N CYS A 64 7.71 0.51 7.64
CA CYS A 64 6.91 1.57 7.02
C CYS A 64 7.77 2.71 6.48
N ILE A 65 8.72 3.20 7.29
CA ILE A 65 9.69 4.23 6.89
C ILE A 65 10.50 3.74 5.69
N ALA A 66 11.06 2.52 5.76
CA ALA A 66 11.84 1.96 4.67
C ALA A 66 11.02 1.83 3.38
N ALA A 67 9.76 1.42 3.46
CA ALA A 67 8.92 1.29 2.28
C ALA A 67 8.50 2.63 1.66
N LEU A 68 8.01 3.57 2.48
CA LEU A 68 7.34 4.78 2.00
C LEU A 68 8.32 5.95 1.81
N ASP A 69 9.39 6.05 2.58
CA ASP A 69 10.39 7.11 2.42
C ASP A 69 11.49 6.72 1.43
N HIS A 70 11.87 5.44 1.38
CA HIS A 70 12.94 4.95 0.51
C HIS A 70 12.45 4.20 -0.74
N ASN A 71 11.13 4.16 -0.99
CA ASN A 71 10.53 3.51 -2.16
C ASN A 71 10.95 2.03 -2.32
N ILE A 72 10.86 1.28 -1.23
CA ILE A 72 11.15 -0.16 -1.21
C ILE A 72 9.81 -0.90 -1.17
N PRO A 73 9.43 -1.66 -2.23
CA PRO A 73 8.21 -2.44 -2.18
C PRO A 73 8.21 -3.40 -0.98
N ALA A 74 7.14 -3.36 -0.19
CA ALA A 74 7.06 -4.09 1.07
C ALA A 74 5.76 -4.86 1.23
N MET A 75 5.83 -6.02 1.89
CA MET A 75 4.67 -6.84 2.22
C MET A 75 4.65 -7.19 3.71
N PHE A 76 3.52 -6.93 4.36
CA PHE A 76 3.24 -7.42 5.70
C PHE A 76 2.35 -8.64 5.64
N TRP A 77 2.73 -9.73 6.30
CA TRP A 77 1.95 -10.96 6.28
C TRP A 77 1.76 -11.56 7.66
N GLY A 78 0.69 -12.33 7.85
CA GLY A 78 0.38 -12.98 9.12
C GLY A 78 -1.11 -12.99 9.38
N HIS A 79 -1.52 -13.39 10.58
CA HIS A 79 -2.94 -13.61 10.85
C HIS A 79 -3.82 -12.36 10.65
N ALA A 80 -5.09 -12.58 10.30
CA ALA A 80 -6.11 -11.54 10.28
C ALA A 80 -6.20 -10.83 11.65
N GLY A 81 -6.42 -9.51 11.63
CA GLY A 81 -6.53 -8.70 12.85
C GLY A 81 -5.21 -8.40 13.58
N THR A 82 -4.06 -8.59 12.92
CA THR A 82 -2.73 -8.22 13.46
C THR A 82 -2.30 -6.79 13.11
N GLY A 83 -3.15 -6.00 12.44
CA GLY A 83 -2.90 -4.59 12.14
C GLY A 83 -2.07 -4.30 10.89
N LYS A 84 -1.91 -5.28 9.98
CA LYS A 84 -1.08 -5.15 8.76
C LYS A 84 -1.46 -3.95 7.89
N SER A 85 -2.72 -3.89 7.46
CA SER A 85 -3.22 -2.83 6.58
C SER A 85 -3.27 -1.49 7.33
N THR A 86 -3.69 -1.53 8.59
CA THR A 86 -3.77 -0.34 9.46
C THR A 86 -2.39 0.30 9.68
N ALA A 87 -1.31 -0.47 9.81
CA ALA A 87 0.03 0.09 9.90
C ALA A 87 0.40 0.92 8.64
N TRP A 88 0.10 0.41 7.45
CA TRP A 88 0.32 1.16 6.21
C TRP A 88 -0.54 2.42 6.14
N GLU A 89 -1.84 2.29 6.44
CA GLU A 89 -2.80 3.39 6.45
C GLU A 89 -2.38 4.49 7.43
N GLN A 90 -1.99 4.12 8.65
CA GLN A 90 -1.62 5.08 9.69
C GLN A 90 -0.29 5.78 9.37
N TYR A 91 0.71 5.07 8.85
CA TYR A 91 1.95 5.75 8.43
C TYR A 91 1.67 6.76 7.33
N ALA A 92 0.83 6.41 6.35
CA ALA A 92 0.40 7.32 5.29
C ALA A 92 -0.37 8.52 5.85
N ALA A 93 -1.27 8.31 6.83
CA ALA A 93 -2.00 9.38 7.51
C ALA A 93 -1.07 10.39 8.20
N TYR A 94 -0.15 9.91 9.05
CA TYR A 94 0.79 10.77 9.77
C TYR A 94 1.78 11.49 8.84
N THR A 95 2.12 10.89 7.70
CA THR A 95 3.01 11.51 6.69
C THR A 95 2.26 12.28 5.59
N ASN A 96 0.94 12.42 5.72
CA ASN A 96 0.04 13.10 4.78
C ASN A 96 0.12 12.57 3.34
N ARG A 97 0.30 11.26 3.15
CA ARG A 97 0.42 10.64 1.83
C ARG A 97 -0.96 10.16 1.36
N PRO A 98 -1.39 10.49 0.12
CA PRO A 98 -2.57 9.87 -0.47
C PRO A 98 -2.44 8.36 -0.50
N PHE A 99 -3.51 7.67 -0.16
CA PHE A 99 -3.50 6.22 0.01
C PHE A 99 -4.71 5.60 -0.68
N ILE A 100 -4.49 4.49 -1.37
CA ILE A 100 -5.56 3.70 -1.95
C ILE A 100 -5.37 2.23 -1.60
N ARG A 101 -6.40 1.64 -0.98
CA ARG A 101 -6.44 0.23 -0.61
C ARG A 101 -7.27 -0.55 -1.60
N ILE A 102 -6.67 -1.55 -2.24
CA ILE A 102 -7.33 -2.45 -3.17
C ILE A 102 -7.35 -3.85 -2.60
N GLN A 103 -8.55 -4.27 -2.21
CA GLN A 103 -8.84 -5.58 -1.67
C GLN A 103 -8.80 -6.64 -2.79
N HIS A 104 -7.86 -7.58 -2.68
CA HIS A 104 -7.82 -8.74 -3.56
C HIS A 104 -8.75 -9.83 -3.02
N THR A 105 -9.33 -10.56 -3.97
CA THR A 105 -10.29 -11.65 -3.77
C THR A 105 -10.07 -12.69 -4.86
N ALA A 106 -10.71 -13.87 -4.72
CA ALA A 106 -10.70 -14.90 -5.76
C ALA A 106 -11.27 -14.43 -7.12
N ASN A 107 -12.05 -13.35 -7.14
CA ASN A 107 -12.66 -12.78 -8.35
C ASN A 107 -11.89 -11.56 -8.87
N THR A 108 -10.69 -11.30 -8.36
CA THR A 108 -9.88 -10.18 -8.83
C THR A 108 -9.34 -10.48 -10.23
N GLU A 109 -9.45 -9.51 -11.13
CA GLU A 109 -8.99 -9.58 -12.51
C GLU A 109 -8.03 -8.42 -12.78
N GLU A 110 -7.19 -8.52 -13.82
CA GLU A 110 -6.28 -7.44 -14.20
C GLU A 110 -7.04 -6.13 -14.46
N ALA A 111 -8.22 -6.22 -15.09
CA ALA A 111 -9.10 -5.08 -15.37
C ALA A 111 -9.46 -4.27 -14.12
N HIS A 112 -9.67 -4.92 -12.97
CA HIS A 112 -9.95 -4.25 -11.69
C HIS A 112 -8.75 -3.47 -11.15
N ILE A 113 -7.53 -3.81 -11.58
CA ILE A 113 -6.26 -3.23 -11.10
C ILE A 113 -5.79 -2.12 -12.05
N ILE A 114 -5.75 -2.41 -13.35
CA ILE A 114 -5.15 -1.53 -14.37
C ILE A 114 -6.17 -0.70 -15.15
N GLY A 115 -7.43 -1.10 -15.14
CA GLY A 115 -8.52 -0.42 -15.85
C GLY A 115 -9.05 -1.23 -17.03
N GLN A 116 -10.15 -0.74 -17.59
CA GLN A 116 -10.92 -1.45 -18.62
C GLN A 116 -11.64 -0.49 -19.55
N MET A 117 -12.01 -1.00 -20.72
CA MET A 117 -12.92 -0.29 -21.62
C MET A 117 -14.36 -0.51 -21.15
N LEU A 118 -15.07 0.59 -20.87
CA LEU A 118 -16.49 0.60 -20.51
C LEU A 118 -17.30 1.28 -21.61
N ALA A 119 -18.61 1.05 -21.61
CA ALA A 119 -19.54 1.70 -22.52
C ALA A 119 -20.65 2.39 -21.75
N ASN A 120 -21.02 3.60 -22.19
CA ASN A 120 -22.19 4.33 -21.72
C ASN A 120 -22.96 4.93 -22.91
N GLU A 121 -23.98 5.75 -22.65
CA GLU A 121 -24.80 6.39 -23.69
C GLU A 121 -24.00 7.26 -24.68
N SER A 122 -22.82 7.75 -24.27
CA SER A 122 -21.93 8.58 -25.11
C SER A 122 -20.90 7.77 -25.90
N GLY A 123 -20.87 6.44 -25.74
CA GLY A 123 -19.96 5.52 -26.42
C GLY A 123 -18.99 4.81 -25.48
N THR A 124 -17.92 4.26 -26.05
CA THR A 124 -16.90 3.50 -25.31
C THR A 124 -15.81 4.43 -24.79
N TYR A 125 -15.42 4.27 -23.53
CA TYR A 125 -14.34 5.02 -22.88
C TYR A 125 -13.46 4.09 -22.05
N PHE A 126 -12.20 4.48 -21.85
CA PHE A 126 -11.31 3.77 -20.95
C PHE A 126 -11.42 4.34 -19.55
N GLU A 127 -11.70 3.49 -18.57
CA GLU A 127 -11.65 3.83 -17.15
C GLU A 127 -10.32 3.33 -16.57
N PRO A 128 -9.41 4.24 -16.16
CA PRO A 128 -8.13 3.83 -15.57
C PRO A 128 -8.34 3.17 -14.22
N GLY A 129 -7.65 2.05 -14.01
CA GLY A 129 -7.70 1.32 -12.76
C GLY A 129 -6.93 2.01 -11.63
N PRO A 130 -7.15 1.57 -10.38
CA PRO A 130 -6.55 2.18 -9.20
C PRO A 130 -5.02 2.15 -9.21
N LEU A 131 -4.38 1.10 -9.75
CA LEU A 131 -2.93 1.05 -9.87
C LEU A 131 -2.41 2.11 -10.83
N ALA A 132 -3.05 2.24 -12.00
CA ALA A 132 -2.68 3.23 -13.00
C ALA A 132 -2.82 4.66 -12.45
N MET A 133 -3.89 4.91 -11.69
CA MET A 133 -4.12 6.19 -11.02
C MET A 133 -3.07 6.48 -9.95
N ALA A 134 -2.80 5.52 -9.05
CA ALA A 134 -1.79 5.65 -8.00
C ALA A 134 -0.39 5.90 -8.57
N MET A 135 -0.01 5.16 -9.61
CA MET A 135 1.25 5.35 -10.32
C MET A 135 1.35 6.74 -10.94
N ARG A 136 0.31 7.20 -11.64
CA ARG A 136 0.32 8.49 -12.34
C ARG A 136 0.40 9.67 -11.37
N PHE A 137 -0.29 9.57 -10.25
CA PHE A 137 -0.48 10.69 -9.34
C PHE A 137 0.41 10.61 -8.09
N GLY A 138 1.12 9.51 -7.86
CA GLY A 138 2.07 9.40 -6.76
C GLY A 138 1.44 9.07 -5.42
N TRP A 139 0.47 8.16 -5.43
CA TRP A 139 -0.19 7.68 -4.21
C TRP A 139 0.53 6.44 -3.67
N VAL A 140 0.27 6.14 -2.40
CA VAL A 140 0.57 4.83 -1.81
C VAL A 140 -0.53 3.86 -2.27
N TYR A 141 -0.14 2.81 -2.99
CA TYR A 141 -1.02 1.72 -3.40
C TYR A 141 -0.82 0.53 -2.47
N LEU A 142 -1.87 0.19 -1.72
CA LEU A 142 -1.93 -1.03 -0.92
C LEU A 142 -2.67 -2.14 -1.69
N ALA A 143 -1.92 -3.17 -2.10
CA ALA A 143 -2.47 -4.42 -2.56
C ALA A 143 -2.82 -5.31 -1.35
N ASP A 144 -4.05 -5.18 -0.87
CA ASP A 144 -4.50 -5.84 0.36
C ASP A 144 -4.98 -7.27 0.07
N GLU A 145 -4.71 -8.20 0.99
CA GLU A 145 -4.97 -9.64 0.80
C GLU A 145 -4.39 -10.18 -0.51
N TYR A 146 -3.17 -9.77 -0.82
CA TYR A 146 -2.43 -10.06 -2.05
C TYR A 146 -2.49 -11.52 -2.46
N ASP A 147 -2.43 -12.43 -1.49
CA ASP A 147 -2.42 -13.86 -1.69
C ASP A 147 -3.79 -14.48 -2.00
N PHE A 148 -4.89 -13.72 -1.93
CA PHE A 148 -6.21 -14.17 -2.38
C PHE A 148 -6.41 -14.09 -3.90
N ALA A 149 -5.65 -13.25 -4.59
CA ALA A 149 -5.72 -13.19 -6.05
C ALA A 149 -4.91 -14.31 -6.70
N PHE A 150 -5.34 -14.70 -7.90
CA PHE A 150 -4.62 -15.67 -8.69
C PHE A 150 -3.25 -15.14 -9.13
N PRO A 151 -2.17 -15.95 -9.05
CA PRO A 151 -0.82 -15.49 -9.37
C PRO A 151 -0.67 -14.91 -10.78
N GLN A 152 -1.47 -15.37 -11.74
CA GLN A 152 -1.49 -14.86 -13.11
C GLN A 152 -1.93 -13.40 -13.15
N VAL A 153 -2.96 -13.02 -12.38
CA VAL A 153 -3.46 -11.64 -12.28
C VAL A 153 -2.42 -10.73 -11.64
N LEU A 154 -1.75 -11.21 -10.58
CA LEU A 154 -0.70 -10.48 -9.89
C LEU A 154 0.56 -10.25 -10.76
N GLY A 155 0.68 -10.95 -11.89
CA GLY A 155 1.74 -10.74 -12.87
C GLY A 155 1.83 -9.29 -13.35
N VAL A 156 0.72 -8.57 -13.32
CA VAL A 156 0.66 -7.15 -13.70
C VAL A 156 1.51 -6.24 -12.80
N TYR A 157 1.79 -6.65 -11.57
CA TYR A 157 2.60 -5.87 -10.63
C TYR A 157 4.10 -6.00 -10.86
N GLN A 158 4.58 -7.02 -11.59
CA GLN A 158 6.02 -7.28 -11.76
C GLN A 158 6.83 -6.07 -12.27
N PRO A 159 6.46 -5.40 -13.38
CA PRO A 159 7.21 -4.22 -13.82
C PRO A 159 7.13 -3.08 -12.80
N VAL A 160 6.01 -2.95 -12.10
CA VAL A 160 5.77 -1.89 -11.10
C VAL A 160 6.70 -2.05 -9.91
N LEU A 161 6.85 -3.29 -9.41
CA LEU A 161 7.77 -3.64 -8.32
C LEU A 161 9.25 -3.47 -8.73
N GLU A 162 9.55 -3.50 -10.04
CA GLU A 162 10.88 -3.17 -10.59
C GLU A 162 11.08 -1.66 -10.81
N GLY A 163 10.10 -0.81 -10.47
CA GLY A 163 10.12 0.62 -10.72
C GLY A 163 9.97 1.00 -12.21
N LYS A 164 9.51 0.07 -13.05
CA LYS A 164 9.32 0.27 -14.48
C LYS A 164 7.91 0.79 -14.81
N PRO A 165 7.71 1.36 -16.01
CA PRO A 165 6.39 1.79 -16.47
C PRO A 165 5.41 0.63 -16.60
N LEU A 166 4.15 0.89 -16.28
CA LEU A 166 3.04 -0.02 -16.54
C LEU A 166 2.55 0.18 -17.99
N ILE A 167 2.41 -0.92 -18.73
CA ILE A 167 1.88 -0.91 -20.09
C ILE A 167 0.48 -1.53 -20.11
N ILE A 168 -0.53 -0.72 -20.40
CA ILE A 168 -1.93 -1.15 -20.49
C ILE A 168 -2.31 -1.25 -21.97
N LYS A 169 -2.30 -2.48 -22.49
CA LYS A 169 -2.40 -2.75 -23.93
C LYS A 169 -3.65 -2.17 -24.57
N GLU A 170 -4.79 -2.37 -23.91
CA GLU A 170 -6.12 -1.94 -24.37
C GLU A 170 -6.40 -0.45 -24.13
N ALA A 171 -5.57 0.23 -23.32
CA ALA A 171 -5.80 1.63 -22.99
C ALA A 171 -5.48 2.56 -24.18
N PRO A 172 -6.13 3.73 -24.30
CA PRO A 172 -5.81 4.75 -25.29
C PRO A 172 -4.41 5.32 -25.06
N HIS A 173 -3.87 6.06 -26.04
CA HIS A 173 -2.51 6.60 -26.01
C HIS A 173 -2.14 7.25 -24.66
N ASP A 174 -3.04 8.06 -24.09
CA ASP A 174 -2.81 8.79 -22.85
C ASP A 174 -2.73 7.91 -21.60
N TRP A 175 -3.12 6.63 -21.66
CA TRP A 175 -3.03 5.66 -20.55
C TRP A 175 -2.23 4.41 -20.90
N ARG A 176 -1.84 4.24 -22.16
CA ARG A 176 -1.13 3.05 -22.65
C ARG A 176 0.21 2.81 -21.95
N ARG A 177 0.89 3.88 -21.59
CA ARG A 177 2.11 3.87 -20.78
C ARG A 177 1.90 4.75 -19.56
N VAL A 178 2.10 4.17 -18.38
CA VAL A 178 2.04 4.88 -17.10
C VAL A 178 3.40 4.78 -16.44
N ASP A 179 4.20 5.83 -16.57
CA ASP A 179 5.44 5.96 -15.82
C ASP A 179 5.13 6.26 -14.33
N PRO A 180 5.81 5.61 -13.37
CA PRO A 180 5.55 5.84 -11.96
C PRO A 180 5.99 7.25 -11.55
N HIS A 181 5.10 7.96 -10.87
CA HIS A 181 5.41 9.23 -10.23
C HIS A 181 6.51 9.05 -9.17
N PRO A 182 7.43 10.01 -8.95
CA PRO A 182 8.50 9.88 -7.95
C PRO A 182 8.03 9.58 -6.52
N GLN A 183 6.78 9.94 -6.20
CA GLN A 183 6.14 9.69 -4.91
C GLN A 183 5.23 8.45 -4.85
N PHE A 184 5.06 7.73 -5.97
CA PHE A 184 4.31 6.48 -5.97
C PHE A 184 5.00 5.45 -5.06
N ARG A 185 4.21 4.73 -4.25
CA ARG A 185 4.70 3.64 -3.39
C ARG A 185 3.81 2.43 -3.54
N PHE A 186 4.41 1.24 -3.52
CA PHE A 186 3.69 -0.03 -3.56
C PHE A 186 3.91 -0.79 -2.25
N VAL A 187 2.83 -1.13 -1.57
CA VAL A 187 2.83 -2.00 -0.40
C VAL A 187 1.77 -3.07 -0.53
N ALA A 188 1.93 -4.17 0.20
CA ALA A 188 1.01 -5.29 0.17
C ALA A 188 0.74 -5.83 1.57
N THR A 189 -0.38 -6.53 1.71
CA THR A 189 -0.61 -7.42 2.84
C THR A 189 -1.02 -8.81 2.36
N GLY A 190 -0.84 -9.82 3.21
CA GLY A 190 -1.41 -11.15 2.96
C GLY A 190 -1.54 -11.94 4.26
N ASN A 191 -2.16 -13.10 4.18
CA ASN A 191 -2.23 -14.01 5.33
C ASN A 191 -1.10 -15.03 5.34
N THR A 192 -0.42 -15.20 4.21
CA THR A 192 0.68 -16.15 3.97
C THR A 192 1.93 -15.43 3.48
N ASN A 193 3.08 -16.10 3.55
CA ASN A 193 4.36 -15.61 3.01
C ASN A 193 4.58 -16.01 1.54
N GLY A 194 3.49 -16.12 0.77
CA GLY A 194 3.53 -16.56 -0.61
C GLY A 194 3.63 -18.08 -0.81
N ALA A 195 3.84 -18.88 0.24
CA ALA A 195 3.80 -20.35 0.17
C ALA A 195 2.38 -20.96 0.15
N GLY A 196 1.34 -20.12 0.25
CA GLY A 196 -0.03 -20.57 0.52
C GLY A 196 -0.26 -20.85 2.01
N ASP A 197 -1.47 -21.27 2.36
CA ASP A 197 -1.84 -21.52 3.75
C ASP A 197 -1.45 -22.94 4.20
N GLU A 198 -0.41 -23.02 5.02
CA GLU A 198 0.05 -24.27 5.64
C GLU A 198 -0.78 -24.66 6.88
N THR A 199 -1.62 -23.77 7.40
CA THR A 199 -2.39 -23.97 8.65
C THR A 199 -3.81 -24.47 8.43
N GLY A 200 -4.36 -24.28 7.23
CA GLY A 200 -5.76 -24.58 6.88
C GLY A 200 -6.78 -23.52 7.35
N LEU A 201 -6.34 -22.42 7.96
CA LEU A 201 -7.17 -21.33 8.47
C LEU A 201 -7.62 -20.33 7.40
N TYR A 202 -6.89 -20.21 6.31
CA TYR A 202 -7.07 -19.22 5.24
C TYR A 202 -7.41 -19.90 3.91
N GLN A 203 -8.62 -20.46 3.87
CA GLN A 203 -9.18 -21.03 2.64
C GLN A 203 -9.31 -19.96 1.56
N GLY A 204 -8.81 -20.26 0.36
CA GLY A 204 -8.84 -19.35 -0.79
C GLY A 204 -7.56 -18.55 -1.00
N THR A 205 -6.57 -18.66 -0.10
CA THR A 205 -5.22 -18.18 -0.40
C THR A 205 -4.55 -19.05 -1.47
N ASN A 206 -3.79 -18.42 -2.35
CA ASN A 206 -3.11 -19.06 -3.46
C ASN A 206 -1.60 -19.14 -3.18
N LEU A 207 -0.97 -20.24 -3.61
CA LEU A 207 0.48 -20.30 -3.74
C LEU A 207 0.93 -19.24 -4.74
N GLN A 208 1.88 -18.40 -4.34
CA GLN A 208 2.31 -17.25 -5.12
C GLN A 208 3.45 -17.59 -6.08
N ASN A 209 3.55 -16.80 -7.15
CA ASN A 209 4.68 -16.91 -8.06
C ASN A 209 5.94 -16.34 -7.39
N ALA A 210 6.95 -17.19 -7.17
CA ALA A 210 8.20 -16.82 -6.52
C ALA A 210 8.90 -15.62 -7.18
N ALA A 211 8.82 -15.49 -8.52
CA ALA A 211 9.40 -14.35 -9.20
C ALA A 211 8.73 -13.05 -8.73
N ASN A 212 7.39 -13.02 -8.64
CA ASN A 212 6.66 -11.85 -8.18
C ASN A 212 6.99 -11.53 -6.72
N TYR A 213 6.90 -12.54 -5.86
CA TYR A 213 7.17 -12.41 -4.43
C TYR A 213 8.60 -11.93 -4.13
N SER A 214 9.60 -12.40 -4.88
CA SER A 214 11.01 -12.01 -4.70
C SER A 214 11.32 -10.53 -4.95
N ARG A 215 10.36 -9.76 -5.52
CA ARG A 215 10.53 -8.33 -5.79
C ARG A 215 10.12 -7.45 -4.60
N PHE A 216 9.52 -8.01 -3.56
CA PHE A 216 9.37 -7.31 -2.29
C PHE A 216 10.74 -7.21 -1.61
N GLY A 217 11.25 -5.99 -1.45
CA GLY A 217 12.51 -5.75 -0.74
C GLY A 217 12.36 -5.92 0.77
N ILE A 218 11.14 -5.84 1.29
CA ILE A 218 10.80 -6.04 2.69
C ILE A 218 9.62 -7.01 2.79
N VAL A 219 9.78 -8.04 3.61
CA VAL A 219 8.72 -9.01 3.92
C VAL A 219 8.72 -9.22 5.43
N THR A 220 7.67 -8.76 6.10
CA THR A 220 7.60 -8.75 7.56
C THR A 220 6.42 -9.58 8.05
N LYS A 221 6.70 -10.53 8.94
CA LYS A 221 5.65 -11.29 9.63
C LYS A 221 5.09 -10.48 10.78
N THR A 222 3.78 -10.30 10.80
CA THR A 222 3.05 -9.64 11.88
C THR A 222 2.43 -10.67 12.81
N SER A 223 2.55 -10.44 14.12
CA SER A 223 1.97 -11.29 15.16
C SER A 223 0.98 -10.49 16.01
N TYR A 224 0.09 -11.18 16.70
CA TYR A 224 -0.75 -10.51 17.69
C TYR A 224 0.12 -9.85 18.75
N MET A 225 -0.22 -8.63 19.13
CA MET A 225 0.41 -7.99 20.27
C MET A 225 0.07 -8.75 21.54
N ASP A 226 1.07 -9.03 22.36
CA ASP A 226 0.88 -9.61 23.69
C ASP A 226 -0.10 -8.76 24.50
N LYS A 227 -0.95 -9.41 25.31
CA LYS A 227 -1.96 -8.72 26.13
C LYS A 227 -1.36 -7.67 27.07
N GLY A 228 -0.10 -7.82 27.49
CA GLY A 228 0.60 -6.82 28.31
C GLY A 228 1.12 -5.61 27.54
N ARG A 229 1.12 -5.66 26.21
CA ARG A 229 1.52 -4.56 25.30
C ARG A 229 0.32 -3.77 24.79
N ARG A 230 -0.87 -4.35 24.72
CA ARG A 230 -2.10 -3.53 24.60
C ARG A 230 -2.26 -2.79 25.92
N GLY A 231 -2.18 -1.46 25.91
CA GLY A 231 -2.34 -0.65 27.13
C GLY A 231 -3.57 -1.12 27.93
N SER A 232 -3.47 -1.08 29.25
CA SER A 232 -4.43 -1.59 30.23
C SER A 232 -5.78 -0.87 30.26
N ASN A 233 -6.36 -0.52 29.11
CA ASN A 233 -7.64 0.17 28.98
C ASN A 233 -8.67 -0.54 28.09
N ALA A 234 -8.40 -1.76 27.61
CA ALA A 234 -9.45 -2.61 27.04
C ALA A 234 -10.11 -3.43 28.16
N GLY A 235 -10.91 -2.77 28.99
CA GLY A 235 -11.74 -3.38 30.02
C GLY A 235 -13.23 -3.37 29.62
N ALA A 236 -13.87 -4.52 29.85
CA ALA A 236 -15.29 -4.88 29.70
C ALA A 236 -15.75 -5.32 28.30
#